data_AF-A0A1H4B5K8-F1
#
_entry.id   AF-A0A1H4B5K8-F1
#
_cell.length_a   1.000
_cell.length_b   1.000
_cell.length_c   1.000
_cell.angle_alpha   90.00
_cell.angle_beta   90.00
_cell.angle_gamma   90.00
#
_symmetry.space_group_name_H-M   'P 1'
#
loop_
_entity.id
_entity.type
_entity.pdbx_description
1 polymer ?
#
loop_
_entity_poly.entity_id
_entity_poly.type
_entity_poly.pdbx_seq_one_letter_code
_entity_poly.pdbx_strand_id
1 'polypeptide(L)'
;MGEIGPKELLLIAIVILLLFGTKRLPELMRGLGKGVKTFNDSKNSVMDEMDSIKKPLNVVKNPMGAVKKEVISSISSTKTTKASSITDLDSEPVSEDKNV
;
A
#
# COMPACT_ATOMS: atom_id res chain seq x y z
N MET A 1 7.52 -33.89 18.01
CA MET A 1 6.83 -34.09 16.70
C MET A 1 7.92 -34.10 15.64
N GLY A 2 7.88 -35.03 14.69
CA GLY A 2 8.96 -35.25 13.73
C GLY A 2 9.16 -34.03 12.85
N GLU A 3 10.27 -33.33 13.06
CA GLU A 3 10.73 -32.30 12.14
C GLU A 3 11.27 -33.04 10.91
N ILE A 4 10.72 -32.74 9.73
CA ILE A 4 11.29 -33.23 8.48
C ILE A 4 12.67 -32.57 8.36
N GLY A 5 13.68 -33.34 8.72
CA GLY A 5 15.06 -32.92 8.68
C GLY A 5 15.64 -33.07 7.28
N PRO A 6 16.85 -32.53 7.08
CA PRO A 6 17.60 -32.72 5.85
C PRO A 6 17.85 -34.20 5.53
N LYS A 7 17.86 -35.09 6.53
CA LYS A 7 18.01 -36.55 6.34
C LYS A 7 16.78 -37.17 5.66
N GLU A 8 15.57 -36.85 6.11
CA GLU A 8 14.33 -37.35 5.52
C GLU A 8 14.17 -36.83 4.08
N LEU A 9 14.47 -35.56 3.85
CA LEU A 9 14.45 -34.97 2.51
C LEU A 9 15.45 -35.68 1.57
N LEU A 10 16.65 -35.99 2.05
CA LEU A 10 17.66 -36.70 1.27
C LEU A 10 17.21 -38.13 0.92
N LEU A 11 16.56 -38.83 1.86
CA LEU A 11 16.03 -40.18 1.61
C LEU A 11 14.96 -40.16 0.49
N ILE A 12 14.02 -39.21 0.55
CA ILE A 12 12.99 -39.03 -0.48
C ILE A 12 13.64 -38.66 -1.82
N ALA A 13 14.62 -37.75 -1.82
CA ALA A 13 15.35 -37.37 -3.02
C ALA A 13 16.03 -38.58 -3.67
N ILE A 14 16.66 -39.47 -2.89
CA ILE A 14 17.27 -40.71 -3.39
C ILE A 14 16.21 -41.63 -4.02
N VAL A 15 15.05 -41.82 -3.37
CA VAL A 15 13.96 -42.65 -3.93
C VAL A 15 13.48 -42.09 -5.27
N ILE A 16 13.24 -40.78 -5.36
CA ILE A 16 12.87 -40.11 -6.61
C ILE A 16 13.99 -40.26 -7.66
N LEU A 17 15.24 -40.15 -7.25
CA LEU A 17 16.40 -40.31 -8.12
C LEU A 17 16.54 -41.73 -8.65
N LEU A 18 16.13 -42.75 -7.91
CA LEU A 18 16.11 -44.14 -8.35
C LEU A 18 14.96 -44.39 -9.34
N LEU A 19 13.78 -43.83 -9.08
CA LEU A 19 12.60 -43.98 -9.94
C LEU A 19 12.74 -43.23 -11.27
N PHE A 20 13.22 -41.98 -11.22
CA PHE A 20 13.31 -41.10 -12.38
C PHE A 20 14.72 -41.02 -12.97
N GLY A 21 15.76 -41.35 -12.20
CA GLY A 21 17.16 -41.20 -12.61
C GLY A 21 17.74 -39.80 -12.34
N THR A 22 19.06 -39.72 -12.22
CA THR A 22 19.81 -38.47 -12.00
C THR A 22 19.67 -37.43 -13.10
N LYS A 23 19.34 -37.88 -14.32
CA LYS A 23 19.23 -37.01 -15.50
C LYS A 23 17.85 -36.36 -15.62
N ARG A 24 16.78 -37.04 -15.18
CA ARG A 24 15.40 -36.57 -15.40
C ARG A 24 14.99 -35.46 -14.45
N LEU A 25 15.37 -35.53 -13.18
CA LEU A 25 15.01 -34.48 -12.21
C LEU A 25 15.58 -33.09 -12.60
N PRO A 26 16.86 -32.95 -12.96
CA PRO A 26 17.41 -31.67 -13.45
C PRO A 26 16.84 -31.26 -14.82
N GLU A 27 16.54 -32.20 -15.70
CA GLU A 27 15.97 -31.92 -17.02
C GLU A 27 14.56 -31.33 -16.91
N LEU A 28 13.71 -31.90 -16.04
CA LEU A 28 12.39 -31.38 -15.71
C LEU A 28 12.46 -30.02 -15.00
N MET A 29 13.37 -29.86 -14.02
CA MET A 29 13.58 -28.58 -13.34
C MET A 29 14.03 -27.48 -14.31
N ARG A 30 14.94 -27.79 -15.24
CA ARG A 30 15.39 -26.83 -16.26
C ARG A 30 14.25 -26.44 -17.20
N GLY A 31 13.39 -27.38 -17.59
CA GLY A 31 12.20 -27.10 -18.39
C GLY A 31 11.19 -26.22 -17.66
N LEU A 32 10.83 -26.60 -16.43
CA LEU A 32 9.90 -25.85 -15.60
C LEU A 32 10.42 -24.45 -15.26
N GLY A 33 11.70 -24.33 -14.88
CA GLY A 33 12.32 -23.06 -14.54
C GLY A 33 12.35 -22.08 -15.71
N LYS A 34 12.60 -22.57 -16.93
CA LYS A 34 12.48 -21.76 -18.15
C LYS A 34 11.03 -21.30 -18.37
N GLY A 35 10.05 -22.19 -18.23
CA GLY A 35 8.63 -21.84 -18.39
C GLY A 35 8.13 -20.81 -17.39
N VAL A 36 8.48 -20.96 -16.10
CA VAL A 36 8.14 -20.00 -15.05
C VAL A 36 8.84 -18.66 -15.30
N LYS A 37 10.11 -18.67 -15.72
CA LYS A 37 10.84 -17.44 -16.05
C LYS A 37 10.16 -16.70 -17.21
N THR A 38 9.88 -17.36 -18.32
CA THR A 38 9.20 -16.73 -19.47
C THR A 38 7.81 -16.22 -19.11
N PHE A 39 7.08 -16.95 -18.25
CA PHE A 39 5.77 -16.50 -17.79
C PHE A 39 5.85 -15.22 -16.95
N ASN A 40 6.81 -15.13 -16.02
CA ASN A 40 7.04 -13.91 -15.24
C ASN A 40 7.54 -12.75 -16.11
N ASP A 41 8.46 -13.02 -17.04
CA ASP A 41 8.97 -12.00 -17.97
C ASP A 41 7.82 -11.41 -18.81
N SER A 42 6.96 -12.26 -19.39
CA SER A 42 5.77 -11.82 -20.12
C SER A 42 4.79 -11.05 -19.22
N LYS A 43 4.51 -11.54 -18.02
CA LYS A 43 3.65 -10.85 -17.06
C LYS A 43 4.16 -9.44 -16.74
N ASN A 44 5.46 -9.30 -16.45
CA ASN A 44 6.07 -8.02 -16.10
C ASN A 44 6.04 -7.04 -17.28
N SER A 45 6.37 -7.50 -18.49
CA SER A 45 6.29 -6.65 -19.69
C SER A 45 4.88 -6.11 -19.92
N VAL A 46 3.84 -6.93 -19.72
CA VAL A 46 2.44 -6.50 -19.84
C VAL A 46 2.05 -5.52 -18.72
N MET A 47 2.54 -5.71 -17.49
CA MET A 47 2.29 -4.77 -16.40
C MET A 47 2.96 -3.41 -16.64
N ASP A 48 4.20 -3.38 -17.14
CA ASP A 48 4.91 -2.13 -17.46
C ASP A 48 4.23 -1.35 -18.60
N GLU A 49 3.67 -2.06 -19.58
CA GLU A 49 2.88 -1.49 -20.66
C GLU A 49 1.53 -0.95 -20.12
N MET A 50 0.87 -1.68 -19.22
CA MET A 50 -0.34 -1.19 -18.55
C MET A 50 -0.07 0.01 -17.64
N ASP A 51 1.06 0.06 -16.95
CA ASP A 51 1.43 1.17 -16.06
C ASP A 51 1.81 2.42 -16.84
N SER A 52 2.44 2.29 -18.00
CA SER A 52 2.71 3.43 -18.90
C SER A 52 1.42 4.00 -19.53
N ILE A 53 0.42 3.16 -19.81
CA ILE A 53 -0.91 3.60 -20.27
C ILE A 53 -1.77 4.18 -19.13
N LYS A 54 -1.52 3.80 -17.86
CA LYS A 54 -2.16 4.43 -16.68
C LYS A 54 -1.53 5.75 -16.27
N LYS A 55 -0.26 6.01 -16.64
CA LYS A 55 0.47 7.23 -16.25
C LYS A 55 -0.07 8.58 -16.76
N PRO A 56 -0.90 8.71 -17.82
CA PRO A 56 -1.57 9.99 -18.08
C PRO A 56 -2.81 10.26 -17.21
N LEU A 57 -3.30 9.32 -16.40
CA LEU A 57 -4.49 9.55 -15.55
C LEU A 57 -4.20 10.23 -14.20
N ASN A 58 -2.93 10.52 -13.88
CA ASN A 58 -2.54 11.22 -12.64
C ASN A 58 -2.13 12.70 -12.85
N VAL A 59 -2.54 13.34 -13.96
CA VAL A 59 -2.48 14.80 -14.11
C VAL A 59 -3.77 15.47 -13.58
N VAL A 60 -4.84 14.70 -13.32
CA VAL A 60 -6.13 15.20 -12.79
C VAL A 60 -6.44 14.55 -11.43
N LYS A 61 -5.49 14.55 -10.49
CA LYS A 61 -5.83 14.22 -9.09
C LYS A 61 -5.49 15.30 -8.07
N ASN A 62 -4.80 16.38 -8.45
CA ASN A 62 -4.56 17.51 -7.54
C ASN A 62 -4.57 18.90 -8.23
N PRO A 63 -5.73 19.44 -8.65
CA PRO A 63 -5.85 20.88 -8.91
C PRO A 63 -6.09 21.73 -7.63
N MET A 64 -6.20 21.13 -6.42
CA MET A 64 -6.64 21.89 -5.23
C MET A 64 -5.56 22.23 -4.19
N GLY A 65 -4.28 21.92 -4.43
CA GLY A 65 -3.21 22.16 -3.45
C GLY A 65 -2.64 23.59 -3.44
N ALA A 66 -2.71 24.31 -4.56
CA ALA A 66 -2.01 25.59 -4.73
C ALA A 66 -2.87 26.83 -4.43
N VAL A 67 -4.20 26.74 -4.52
CA VAL A 67 -5.08 27.91 -4.35
C VAL A 67 -5.24 28.32 -2.87
N LYS A 68 -5.03 27.39 -1.93
CA LYS A 68 -5.22 27.64 -0.49
C LYS A 68 -4.14 28.53 0.14
N LYS A 69 -2.96 28.65 -0.48
CA LYS A 69 -1.82 29.38 0.10
C LYS A 69 -1.90 30.89 -0.14
N GLU A 70 -2.58 31.32 -1.20
CA GLU A 70 -2.70 32.74 -1.57
C GLU A 70 -3.89 33.40 -0.85
N VAL A 71 -5.02 32.71 -0.75
CA VAL A 71 -6.26 33.25 -0.15
C VAL A 71 -6.14 33.48 1.36
N ILE A 72 -5.35 32.67 2.08
CA ILE A 72 -5.22 32.75 3.56
C ILE A 72 -4.22 33.84 3.98
N SER A 73 -3.26 34.21 3.12
CA SER A 73 -2.27 35.24 3.42
C SER A 73 -2.85 36.66 3.41
N SER A 74 -3.95 36.90 2.69
CA SER A 74 -4.56 38.23 2.57
C SER A 74 -5.55 38.56 3.71
N ILE A 75 -6.08 37.55 4.41
CA ILE A 75 -7.08 37.71 5.47
C ILE A 75 -6.44 37.98 6.85
N SER A 76 -5.20 37.55 7.08
CA SER A 76 -4.56 37.66 8.39
C SER A 76 -3.94 39.02 8.70
N SER A 77 -3.88 39.94 7.73
CA SER A 77 -3.20 41.24 7.92
C SER A 77 -4.16 42.43 8.13
N THR A 78 -5.47 42.21 8.27
CA THR A 78 -6.44 43.32 8.33
C THR A 78 -7.48 43.18 9.44
N LYS A 79 -7.04 42.96 10.69
CA LYS A 79 -7.64 43.64 11.85
C LYS A 79 -6.76 43.54 13.09
N THR A 80 -5.82 44.48 13.18
CA THR A 80 -5.50 45.11 14.46
C THR A 80 -6.78 45.65 15.10
N THR A 81 -6.77 45.83 16.41
CA THR A 81 -7.80 46.42 17.29
C THR A 81 -8.75 45.36 17.86
N LYS A 82 -8.87 45.16 19.17
CA LYS A 82 -8.48 45.97 20.33
C LYS A 82 -8.86 45.17 21.59
N ALA A 83 -8.01 45.30 22.62
CA ALA A 83 -8.30 45.14 24.05
C ALA A 83 -8.92 43.79 24.52
N SER A 84 -8.14 42.96 25.19
CA SER A 84 -7.96 42.98 26.66
C SER A 84 -9.14 42.41 27.41
N SER A 85 -8.80 41.58 28.41
CA SER A 85 -9.58 41.28 29.62
C SER A 85 -10.82 40.40 29.38
N ILE A 86 -11.27 39.48 30.23
CA ILE A 86 -11.14 39.25 31.68
C ILE A 86 -11.76 37.83 31.85
N THR A 87 -11.05 36.85 32.43
CA THR A 87 -11.27 36.36 33.80
C THR A 87 -12.73 36.06 34.16
N ASP A 88 -12.93 34.77 34.45
CA ASP A 88 -13.68 34.25 35.58
C ASP A 88 -15.20 34.45 35.67
N LEU A 89 -15.76 33.52 36.46
CA LEU A 89 -17.08 33.51 37.07
C LEU A 89 -18.17 32.90 36.19
N ASP A 90 -18.61 31.66 36.48
CA ASP A 90 -19.43 31.28 37.63
C ASP A 90 -20.87 31.81 37.51
N SER A 91 -21.82 30.94 37.85
CA SER A 91 -23.29 31.19 37.84
C SER A 91 -23.92 31.28 36.44
N GLU A 92 -25.10 30.76 36.12
CA GLU A 92 -26.13 29.98 36.80
C GLU A 92 -27.05 29.43 35.68
N PRO A 93 -27.91 28.44 35.98
CA PRO A 93 -28.79 27.77 35.02
C PRO A 93 -30.03 28.61 34.74
N VAL A 94 -30.55 28.55 33.52
CA VAL A 94 -31.91 29.05 33.23
C VAL A 94 -32.62 28.04 32.35
N SER A 95 -33.48 27.28 33.04
CA SER A 95 -34.92 27.17 32.79
C SER A 95 -35.35 26.79 31.36
N GLU A 96 -35.95 25.62 31.19
CA GLU A 96 -37.41 25.46 31.34
C GLU A 96 -38.15 26.04 30.13
N ASP A 97 -38.54 25.19 29.20
CA ASP A 97 -39.86 25.35 28.60
C ASP A 97 -40.51 23.99 28.37
N LYS A 98 -41.80 24.02 28.63
CA LYS A 98 -42.73 22.93 28.91
C LYS A 98 -43.35 22.45 27.60
N ASN A 99 -44.09 21.34 27.72
CA ASN A 99 -45.27 21.06 26.91
C ASN A 99 -44.99 20.46 25.51
N VAL A 100 -45.05 19.14 25.37
CA VAL A 100 -46.24 18.31 25.00
C VAL A 100 -45.81 16.84 25.00
#